data_AF-A0ABD5TW07-F1
#
_entry.id   AF-A0ABD5TW07-F1
#
_cell.length_a   1.000
_cell.length_b   1.000
_cell.length_c   1.000
_cell.angle_alpha   90.00
_cell.angle_beta   90.00
_cell.angle_gamma   90.00
#
_symmetry.space_group_name_H-M   'P 1'
#
loop_
_entity.id
_entity.type
_entity.pdbx_description
1 polymer ?
#
loop_
_entity_poly.entity_id
_entity_poly.type
_entity_poly.pdbx_seq_one_letter_code
_entity_poly.pdbx_strand_id
1 'polypeptide(L)'
;MRRETDAARSTDDTEGGSFMGRRPYLKLAGAAVGAIALGSSSASAAETSVVVVDGRGGTDKTDYVIEVSDSIKKINTSIADTLSDSVSDTRVEGSIADGVDAYEYTGHVVDFDFDGSARVTTKPTLKDVSSDLVPEETSKNKIEVVSDGSIKYEFTTSGKITKLFENGKKSAEEGNDSVTENDDGTWSASGFTGNGYGDGFEFEGELKAFTPNSGDLKLLLNGKEVSPDDFGDVSSDSSSDSDSDSSSSSSSSSGSNESHIGGGEGYSNVVPES
;
A
#
# COMPACT_ATOMS: atom_id res chain seq x y z
N MET A 1 8.57 37.73 -91.50
CA MET A 1 7.52 37.65 -90.46
C MET A 1 8.22 37.24 -89.18
N ARG A 2 8.53 38.18 -88.28
CA ARG A 2 7.79 38.59 -87.06
C ARG A 2 8.23 37.84 -85.78
N ARG A 3 8.78 38.67 -84.87
CA ARG A 3 8.73 38.69 -83.39
C ARG A 3 9.68 37.83 -82.53
N GLU A 4 10.20 38.55 -81.55
CA GLU A 4 10.96 38.20 -80.35
C GLU A 4 10.06 37.63 -79.21
N THR A 5 10.77 37.21 -78.14
CA THR A 5 10.43 37.14 -76.69
C THR A 5 9.80 35.89 -76.07
N ASP A 6 10.63 35.28 -75.19
CA ASP A 6 10.42 34.94 -73.77
C ASP A 6 10.14 33.49 -73.27
N ALA A 7 10.55 33.32 -72.00
CA ALA A 7 11.16 32.19 -71.29
C ALA A 7 10.29 31.02 -70.75
N ALA A 8 10.98 29.92 -70.38
CA ALA A 8 10.90 29.13 -69.11
C ALA A 8 11.76 27.84 -69.29
N ARG A 9 12.80 27.49 -68.52
CA ARG A 9 12.98 27.16 -67.09
C ARG A 9 12.09 26.01 -66.58
N SER A 10 12.63 24.78 -66.45
CA SER A 10 12.95 24.08 -65.17
C SER A 10 13.55 22.67 -65.44
N THR A 11 14.74 22.41 -64.88
CA THR A 11 15.06 21.39 -63.85
C THR A 11 15.24 19.95 -64.33
N ASP A 12 16.49 19.47 -64.35
CA ASP A 12 16.87 18.18 -63.73
C ASP A 12 18.40 18.12 -63.64
N ASP A 13 18.98 18.69 -62.58
CA ASP A 13 20.38 18.46 -62.25
C ASP A 13 20.46 17.26 -61.29
N THR A 14 20.94 16.18 -61.88
CA THR A 14 21.46 14.97 -61.25
C THR A 14 22.45 15.33 -60.14
N GLU A 15 22.24 14.81 -58.92
CA GLU A 15 23.29 14.25 -58.04
C GLU A 15 22.72 13.90 -56.65
N GLY A 16 23.05 12.72 -56.14
CA GLY A 16 22.67 12.34 -54.78
C GLY A 16 22.88 10.87 -54.45
N GLY A 17 24.10 10.38 -54.63
CA GLY A 17 24.49 9.04 -54.24
C GLY A 17 24.25 8.77 -52.76
N SER A 18 23.61 7.63 -52.50
CA SER A 18 23.80 6.81 -51.29
C SER A 18 25.27 6.77 -50.90
N PHE A 19 25.60 6.93 -49.61
CA PHE A 19 26.25 5.91 -48.77
C PHE A 19 26.41 6.47 -47.34
N MET A 20 26.27 5.57 -46.37
CA MET A 20 26.23 5.82 -44.93
C MET A 20 27.36 6.72 -44.41
N GLY A 21 27.02 7.65 -43.53
CA GLY A 21 28.00 8.44 -42.79
C GLY A 21 27.36 9.14 -41.61
N ARG A 22 27.29 8.44 -40.48
CA ARG A 22 26.91 8.99 -39.18
C ARG A 22 27.79 10.21 -38.88
N ARG A 23 27.18 11.25 -38.28
CA ARG A 23 27.80 12.39 -37.57
C ARG A 23 29.13 11.94 -36.95
N PRO A 24 30.25 12.67 -37.11
CA PRO A 24 30.57 13.88 -36.31
C PRO A 24 31.35 14.92 -37.18
N TYR A 25 31.82 16.11 -36.79
CA TYR A 25 32.50 16.61 -35.60
C TYR A 25 32.35 18.14 -35.60
N LEU A 26 32.02 18.75 -34.46
CA LEU A 26 32.11 20.20 -34.30
C LEU A 26 33.59 20.61 -34.40
N LYS A 27 33.90 21.48 -35.37
CA LYS A 27 35.23 22.07 -35.54
C LYS A 27 35.39 23.19 -34.50
N LEU A 28 35.88 22.85 -33.31
CA LEU A 28 36.21 23.83 -32.27
C LEU A 28 37.61 24.40 -32.56
N ALA A 29 37.65 25.52 -33.28
CA ALA A 29 38.83 26.37 -33.37
C ALA A 29 38.82 27.34 -32.19
N GLY A 30 39.75 27.18 -31.25
CA GLY A 30 39.91 28.09 -30.11
C GLY A 30 40.94 27.57 -29.13
N ALA A 31 42.21 27.94 -29.33
CA ALA A 31 43.25 27.72 -28.35
C ALA A 31 43.10 28.73 -27.20
N ALA A 32 42.73 28.24 -26.02
CA ALA A 32 43.02 28.88 -24.75
C ALA A 32 43.37 27.77 -23.76
N VAL A 33 44.63 27.77 -23.29
CA VAL A 33 45.06 26.93 -22.17
C VAL A 33 44.42 27.51 -20.92
N GLY A 34 43.40 26.83 -20.41
CA GLY A 34 42.72 27.12 -19.17
C GLY A 34 41.86 25.91 -18.83
N ALA A 35 42.00 25.36 -17.63
CA ALA A 35 41.34 24.14 -17.21
C ALA A 35 39.81 24.26 -17.42
N ILE A 36 39.30 23.66 -18.49
CA ILE A 36 37.88 23.40 -18.64
C ILE A 36 37.66 22.21 -17.72
N ALA A 37 37.21 22.48 -16.50
CA ALA A 37 36.47 21.48 -15.75
C ALA A 37 35.47 20.91 -16.74
N LEU A 38 35.57 19.61 -17.03
CA LEU A 38 34.51 18.86 -17.66
C LEU A 38 33.29 19.17 -16.80
N GLY A 39 32.48 20.13 -17.24
CA GLY A 39 31.16 20.33 -16.72
C GLY A 39 30.49 19.02 -17.06
N SER A 40 30.48 18.11 -16.08
CA SER A 40 29.36 17.22 -15.90
C SER A 40 28.16 18.14 -15.97
N SER A 41 27.56 18.30 -17.15
CA SER A 41 26.13 18.39 -17.21
C SER A 41 25.69 17.07 -16.60
N SER A 42 25.64 17.05 -15.26
CA SER A 42 24.66 16.26 -14.57
C SER A 42 23.36 16.69 -15.23
N ALA A 43 22.89 15.91 -16.20
CA ALA A 43 21.48 15.83 -16.43
C ALA A 43 20.94 15.53 -15.04
N SER A 44 20.37 16.55 -14.39
CA SER A 44 19.57 16.28 -13.20
C SER A 44 18.61 15.21 -13.69
N ALA A 45 18.67 14.01 -13.12
CA ALA A 45 17.67 13.02 -13.41
C ALA A 45 16.35 13.75 -13.16
N ALA A 46 15.54 13.91 -14.21
CA ALA A 46 14.28 14.60 -14.06
C ALA A 46 13.53 13.82 -12.97
N GLU A 47 13.08 14.52 -11.93
CA GLU A 47 12.28 13.90 -10.88
C GLU A 47 11.02 13.35 -11.55
N THR A 48 10.93 12.03 -11.65
CA THR A 48 9.79 11.36 -12.26
C THR A 48 8.75 11.09 -11.19
N SER A 49 7.51 11.44 -11.49
CA SER A 49 6.35 11.11 -10.67
C SER A 49 5.46 10.16 -11.45
N VAL A 50 4.60 9.44 -10.73
CA VAL A 50 3.63 8.55 -11.34
C VAL A 50 2.23 8.97 -10.94
N VAL A 51 1.33 9.00 -11.91
CA VAL A 51 -0.11 9.06 -11.67
C VAL A 51 -0.72 7.69 -11.95
N VAL A 52 -1.58 7.26 -11.05
CA VAL A 52 -2.29 5.98 -11.08
C VAL A 52 -3.78 6.27 -11.08
N VAL A 53 -4.49 5.73 -12.07
CA VAL A 53 -5.94 5.76 -12.16
C VAL A 53 -6.44 4.34 -11.91
N ASP A 54 -7.13 4.13 -10.80
CA ASP A 54 -7.69 2.83 -10.41
C ASP A 54 -9.20 2.80 -10.58
N GLY A 55 -9.68 2.03 -11.55
CA GLY A 55 -11.10 1.80 -11.81
C GLY A 55 -11.71 0.69 -10.95
N ARG A 56 -10.89 -0.07 -10.20
CA ARG A 56 -11.38 -1.21 -9.41
C ARG A 56 -12.31 -0.74 -8.30
N GLY A 57 -13.42 -1.45 -8.14
CA GLY A 57 -14.48 -1.12 -7.17
C GLY A 57 -15.46 -0.05 -7.65
N GLY A 58 -15.22 0.60 -8.79
CA GLY A 58 -16.20 1.43 -9.47
C GLY A 58 -17.24 0.60 -10.22
N THR A 59 -18.45 1.15 -10.40
CA THR A 59 -19.51 0.54 -11.21
C THR A 59 -19.62 1.10 -12.62
N ASP A 60 -19.03 2.28 -12.84
CA ASP A 60 -19.19 3.07 -14.05
C ASP A 60 -17.83 3.39 -14.67
N LYS A 61 -17.81 3.44 -16.01
CA LYS A 61 -16.66 3.89 -16.78
C LYS A 61 -16.29 5.31 -16.37
N THR A 62 -15.00 5.54 -16.18
CA THR A 62 -14.43 6.85 -15.88
C THR A 62 -13.62 7.33 -17.07
N ASP A 63 -13.91 8.53 -17.54
CA ASP A 63 -13.12 9.23 -18.56
C ASP A 63 -12.20 10.24 -17.90
N TYR A 64 -10.96 10.36 -18.38
CA TYR A 64 -9.97 11.26 -17.80
C TYR A 64 -9.05 11.90 -18.83
N VAL A 65 -8.60 13.12 -18.50
CA VAL A 65 -7.60 13.87 -19.25
C VAL A 65 -6.53 14.35 -18.26
N ILE A 66 -5.27 14.09 -18.60
CA ILE A 66 -4.11 14.51 -17.80
C ILE A 66 -3.15 15.25 -18.70
N GLU A 67 -2.77 16.46 -18.33
CA GLU A 67 -1.74 17.24 -19.02
C GLU A 67 -0.61 17.61 -18.05
N VAL A 68 0.63 17.49 -18.51
CA VAL A 68 1.84 17.77 -17.73
C VAL A 68 2.73 18.79 -18.44
N SER A 69 3.59 19.46 -17.69
CA SER A 69 4.46 20.51 -18.23
C SER A 69 5.53 20.00 -19.18
N ASP A 70 6.02 18.76 -19.00
CA ASP A 70 7.24 18.28 -19.66
C ASP A 70 7.02 17.02 -20.49
N SER A 71 6.88 15.85 -19.85
CA SER A 71 6.71 14.58 -20.57
C SER A 71 5.86 13.59 -19.77
N ILE A 72 5.02 12.82 -20.46
CA ILE A 72 4.22 11.73 -19.88
C ILE A 72 4.28 10.49 -20.77
N LYS A 73 4.35 9.30 -20.16
CA LYS A 73 4.35 8.01 -20.86
C LYS A 73 3.52 6.98 -20.11
N LYS A 74 2.80 6.12 -20.84
CA LYS A 74 2.07 4.99 -20.24
C LYS A 74 3.05 3.96 -19.69
N ILE A 75 2.75 3.49 -18.50
CA ILE A 75 3.43 2.37 -17.85
C ILE A 75 2.57 1.12 -18.08
N ASN A 76 3.19 0.06 -18.58
CA ASN A 76 2.48 -1.23 -18.67
C ASN A 76 2.34 -1.82 -17.28
N THR A 77 1.10 -2.13 -16.89
CA THR A 77 0.78 -2.80 -15.63
C THR A 77 0.20 -4.18 -15.90
N SER A 78 0.44 -5.12 -15.01
CA SER A 78 -0.07 -6.50 -15.11
C SER A 78 -1.59 -6.60 -14.87
N ILE A 79 -2.22 -5.51 -14.43
CA ILE A 79 -3.65 -5.38 -14.15
C ILE A 79 -4.29 -4.24 -14.96
N ALA A 80 -3.76 -4.00 -16.17
CA ALA A 80 -4.29 -2.96 -17.07
C ALA A 80 -5.73 -3.28 -17.48
N ASP A 81 -6.54 -2.23 -17.67
CA ASP A 81 -7.83 -2.37 -18.35
C ASP A 81 -7.60 -2.82 -19.81
N THR A 82 -8.67 -3.35 -20.39
CA THR A 82 -8.86 -3.56 -21.82
C THR A 82 -9.07 -2.26 -22.61
N LEU A 83 -9.47 -1.18 -21.94
CA LEU A 83 -9.61 0.14 -22.56
C LEU A 83 -8.24 0.73 -22.90
N SER A 84 -8.19 1.39 -24.06
CA SER A 84 -6.95 1.95 -24.60
C SER A 84 -6.94 3.46 -24.47
N ASP A 85 -5.79 3.98 -24.06
CA ASP A 85 -5.58 5.42 -23.91
C ASP A 85 -4.79 5.99 -25.07
N SER A 86 -5.01 7.27 -25.31
CA SER A 86 -4.27 8.05 -26.29
C SER A 86 -3.23 8.90 -25.55
N VAL A 87 -1.95 8.59 -25.76
CA VAL A 87 -0.83 9.27 -25.09
C VAL A 87 -0.01 10.05 -26.10
N SER A 88 0.08 11.35 -25.86
CA SER A 88 0.98 12.29 -26.54
C SER A 88 2.11 12.72 -25.59
N ASP A 89 3.09 13.48 -26.09
CA ASP A 89 4.29 13.84 -25.32
C ASP A 89 3.97 14.44 -23.93
N THR A 90 2.92 15.27 -23.82
CA THR A 90 2.54 15.97 -22.59
C THR A 90 1.11 15.71 -22.12
N ARG A 91 0.32 14.91 -22.85
CA ARG A 91 -1.12 14.77 -22.62
C ARG A 91 -1.58 13.33 -22.77
N VAL A 92 -2.46 12.93 -21.87
CA VAL A 92 -3.14 11.63 -21.88
C VAL A 92 -4.64 11.88 -21.93
N GLU A 93 -5.31 11.18 -22.82
CA GLU A 93 -6.78 11.06 -22.83
C GLU A 93 -7.11 9.58 -22.74
N GLY A 94 -7.81 9.20 -21.67
CA GLY A 94 -8.02 7.80 -21.34
C GLY A 94 -9.40 7.51 -20.78
N SER A 95 -9.72 6.22 -20.72
CA SER A 95 -10.96 5.71 -20.16
C SER A 95 -10.66 4.45 -19.39
N ILE A 96 -11.25 4.29 -18.20
CA ILE A 96 -11.08 3.11 -17.38
C ILE A 96 -12.41 2.64 -16.80
N ALA A 97 -12.69 1.34 -16.87
CA ALA A 97 -13.87 0.73 -16.28
C ALA A 97 -13.49 -0.26 -15.17
N ASP A 98 -12.50 -1.11 -15.43
CA ASP A 98 -11.94 -2.05 -14.47
C ASP A 98 -10.42 -2.15 -14.64
N GLY A 99 -9.70 -2.44 -13.55
CA GLY A 99 -8.24 -2.48 -13.57
C GLY A 99 -7.58 -1.14 -13.25
N VAL A 100 -6.33 -0.98 -13.66
CA VAL A 100 -5.49 0.19 -13.32
C VAL A 100 -4.77 0.71 -14.56
N ASP A 101 -4.77 2.02 -14.75
CA ASP A 101 -3.86 2.71 -15.65
C ASP A 101 -2.80 3.49 -14.86
N ALA A 102 -1.59 3.53 -15.41
CA ALA A 102 -0.48 4.23 -14.79
C ALA A 102 0.37 4.97 -15.81
N TYR A 103 0.82 6.15 -15.42
CA TYR A 103 1.61 7.04 -16.26
C TYR A 103 2.78 7.62 -15.49
N GLU A 104 3.97 7.54 -16.06
CA GLU A 104 5.16 8.19 -15.54
C GLU A 104 5.30 9.55 -16.22
N TYR A 105 5.46 10.61 -15.44
CA TYR A 105 5.63 11.97 -15.95
C TYR A 105 6.77 12.72 -15.28
N THR A 106 7.30 13.71 -15.99
CA THR A 106 8.25 14.71 -15.47
C THR A 106 7.60 16.08 -15.41
N GLY A 107 8.10 16.95 -14.54
CA GLY A 107 7.53 18.28 -14.34
C GLY A 107 6.33 18.24 -13.39
N HIS A 108 5.28 19.01 -13.69
CA HIS A 108 4.06 19.08 -12.87
C HIS A 108 2.79 18.98 -13.71
N VAL A 109 1.70 18.53 -13.09
CA VAL A 109 0.37 18.47 -13.71
C VAL A 109 -0.12 19.89 -13.95
N VAL A 110 -0.48 20.20 -15.19
CA VAL A 110 -0.99 21.51 -15.62
C VAL A 110 -2.50 21.51 -15.85
N ASP A 111 -3.07 20.34 -16.19
CA ASP A 111 -4.50 20.14 -16.33
C ASP A 111 -4.90 18.73 -15.90
N PHE A 112 -6.06 18.62 -15.28
CA PHE A 112 -6.61 17.36 -14.79
C PHE A 112 -8.13 17.42 -14.82
N ASP A 113 -8.72 16.65 -15.74
CA ASP A 113 -10.17 16.49 -15.86
C ASP A 113 -10.54 15.02 -15.68
N PHE A 114 -11.64 14.78 -14.98
CA PHE A 114 -11.99 13.46 -14.50
C PHE A 114 -13.50 13.34 -14.30
N ASP A 115 -14.14 12.42 -15.01
CA ASP A 115 -15.58 12.16 -14.94
C ASP A 115 -15.84 10.67 -14.69
N GLY A 116 -16.10 10.31 -13.43
CA GLY A 116 -16.42 8.95 -13.04
C GLY A 116 -16.08 8.63 -11.58
N SER A 117 -16.08 7.32 -11.26
CA SER A 117 -15.92 6.81 -9.89
C SER A 117 -14.52 6.23 -9.60
N ALA A 118 -13.62 6.22 -10.57
CA ALA A 118 -12.26 5.72 -10.36
C ALA A 118 -11.50 6.57 -9.32
N ARG A 119 -10.44 6.00 -8.74
CA ARG A 119 -9.57 6.67 -7.77
C ARG A 119 -8.29 7.11 -8.46
N VAL A 120 -7.88 8.37 -8.26
CA VAL A 120 -6.60 8.86 -8.81
C VAL A 120 -5.61 9.14 -7.69
N THR A 121 -4.41 8.59 -7.81
CA THR A 121 -3.32 8.74 -6.84
C THR A 121 -2.03 9.14 -7.54
N THR A 122 -1.30 10.10 -6.99
CA THR A 122 0.05 10.43 -7.42
C THR A 122 1.07 9.85 -6.46
N LYS A 123 2.09 9.16 -6.97
CA LYS A 123 3.18 8.57 -6.20
C LYS A 123 4.53 9.15 -6.66
N PRO A 124 5.48 9.43 -5.74
CA PRO A 124 6.86 9.65 -6.15
C PRO A 124 7.39 8.36 -6.79
N THR A 125 8.27 8.50 -7.79
CA THR A 125 8.97 7.45 -8.55
C THR A 125 8.74 6.00 -8.07
N LEU A 126 8.14 5.14 -8.90
CA LEU A 126 7.95 3.72 -8.58
C LEU A 126 9.30 3.01 -8.48
N LYS A 127 9.51 2.24 -7.40
CA LYS A 127 10.67 1.35 -7.29
C LYS A 127 10.40 0.04 -8.01
N ASP A 128 9.17 -0.45 -7.91
CA ASP A 128 8.69 -1.60 -8.65
C ASP A 128 7.27 -1.32 -9.15
N VAL A 129 7.13 -1.30 -10.48
CA VAL A 129 5.89 -0.96 -11.17
C VAL A 129 4.74 -1.90 -10.79
N SER A 130 5.02 -3.18 -10.53
CA SER A 130 3.95 -4.16 -10.29
C SER A 130 3.43 -4.11 -8.86
N SER A 131 4.29 -3.91 -7.86
CA SER A 131 3.86 -3.82 -6.47
C SER A 131 3.34 -2.43 -6.11
N ASP A 132 3.94 -1.37 -6.68
CA ASP A 132 3.65 0.00 -6.28
C ASP A 132 2.42 0.59 -6.99
N LEU A 133 1.90 -0.04 -8.06
CA LEU A 133 0.73 0.44 -8.80
C LEU A 133 -0.60 -0.17 -8.35
N VAL A 134 -0.56 -1.20 -7.51
CA VAL A 134 -1.74 -1.66 -6.80
C VAL A 134 -1.97 -0.61 -5.71
N PRO A 135 -3.04 0.20 -5.70
CA PRO A 135 -3.38 0.92 -4.49
C PRO A 135 -3.54 -0.11 -3.39
N GLU A 136 -2.98 0.24 -2.23
CA GLU A 136 -2.87 -0.58 -1.01
C GLU A 136 -4.21 -1.20 -0.58
N GLU A 137 -5.32 -0.74 -1.14
CA GLU A 137 -6.67 -1.28 -1.00
C GLU A 137 -6.92 -2.34 -2.10
N THR A 138 -6.45 -3.57 -1.88
CA THR A 138 -6.92 -4.88 -2.44
C THR A 138 -5.81 -5.93 -2.48
N SER A 139 -4.60 -5.64 -1.99
CA SER A 139 -3.62 -6.69 -1.70
C SER A 139 -4.18 -7.58 -0.59
N LYS A 140 -4.92 -8.62 -0.98
CA LYS A 140 -5.41 -9.64 -0.07
C LYS A 140 -4.20 -10.34 0.54
N ASN A 141 -3.92 -10.02 1.79
CA ASN A 141 -2.91 -10.67 2.57
C ASN A 141 -3.47 -11.98 3.11
N LYS A 142 -2.61 -12.99 3.23
CA LYS A 142 -2.96 -14.29 3.80
C LYS A 142 -2.26 -14.46 5.13
N ILE A 143 -3.01 -14.72 6.18
CA ILE A 143 -2.49 -15.11 7.50
C ILE A 143 -2.83 -16.58 7.75
N GLU A 144 -1.86 -17.35 8.22
CA GLU A 144 -2.06 -18.73 8.65
C GLU A 144 -1.49 -18.88 10.05
N VAL A 145 -2.32 -19.33 10.98
CA VAL A 145 -1.92 -19.64 12.36
C VAL A 145 -1.78 -21.15 12.45
N VAL A 146 -0.60 -21.66 12.81
CA VAL A 146 -0.35 -23.10 12.90
C VAL A 146 0.22 -23.43 14.26
N SER A 147 -0.26 -24.49 14.90
CA SER A 147 0.28 -24.94 16.19
C SER A 147 0.39 -26.45 16.27
N ASP A 148 1.54 -26.94 16.73
CA ASP A 148 1.71 -28.36 17.10
C ASP A 148 1.00 -28.66 18.45
N GLY A 149 0.79 -27.63 19.27
CA GLY A 149 0.08 -27.67 20.56
C GLY A 149 -1.41 -27.37 20.43
N SER A 150 -1.99 -26.68 21.41
CA SER A 150 -3.37 -26.19 21.38
C SER A 150 -3.37 -24.73 21.77
N ILE A 151 -3.80 -23.85 20.87
CA ILE A 151 -3.69 -22.41 21.05
C ILE A 151 -4.99 -21.72 20.64
N LYS A 152 -5.44 -20.79 21.49
CA LYS A 152 -6.45 -19.81 21.13
C LYS A 152 -5.73 -18.56 20.63
N TYR A 153 -6.18 -18.00 19.52
CA TYR A 153 -5.59 -16.78 18.97
C TYR A 153 -6.66 -15.73 18.71
N GLU A 154 -6.21 -14.49 18.61
CA GLU A 154 -6.97 -13.33 18.19
C GLU A 154 -6.06 -12.38 17.42
N PHE A 155 -6.59 -11.75 16.38
CA PHE A 155 -5.85 -10.75 15.61
C PHE A 155 -6.77 -9.67 15.05
N THR A 156 -6.18 -8.51 14.77
CA THR A 156 -6.89 -7.35 14.23
C THR A 156 -6.22 -6.85 12.96
N THR A 157 -7.00 -6.53 11.94
CA THR A 157 -6.56 -6.00 10.66
C THR A 157 -7.19 -4.64 10.37
N SER A 158 -6.55 -3.83 9.53
CA SER A 158 -7.12 -2.54 9.14
C SER A 158 -8.26 -2.65 8.12
N GLY A 159 -8.41 -3.80 7.45
CA GLY A 159 -9.46 -4.07 6.47
C GLY A 159 -10.10 -5.44 6.65
N LYS A 160 -11.04 -5.76 5.76
CA LYS A 160 -11.95 -6.92 5.87
C LYS A 160 -11.22 -8.25 5.98
N ILE A 161 -11.70 -9.15 6.84
CA ILE A 161 -11.21 -10.53 6.99
C ILE A 161 -12.20 -11.52 6.36
N THR A 162 -11.67 -12.55 5.68
CA THR A 162 -12.41 -13.66 5.10
C THR A 162 -11.77 -14.99 5.49
N LYS A 163 -12.57 -15.92 6.02
CA LYS A 163 -12.12 -17.28 6.35
C LYS A 163 -11.76 -18.06 5.09
N LEU A 164 -10.68 -18.85 5.15
CA LEU A 164 -10.31 -19.79 4.08
C LEU A 164 -10.74 -21.20 4.46
N PHE A 165 -11.90 -21.65 3.95
CA PHE A 165 -12.42 -23.00 4.20
C PHE A 165 -11.70 -24.09 3.38
N GLU A 166 -11.01 -23.71 2.30
CA GLU A 166 -10.35 -24.63 1.36
C GLU A 166 -8.83 -24.40 1.34
N ASN A 167 -8.18 -24.50 2.52
CA ASN A 167 -6.74 -24.30 2.68
C ASN A 167 -6.04 -25.54 3.28
N GLY A 168 -6.59 -26.73 3.01
CA GLY A 168 -6.04 -28.01 3.45
C GLY A 168 -6.01 -28.14 4.97
N LYS A 169 -4.85 -28.51 5.53
CA LYS A 169 -4.65 -28.61 7.00
C LYS A 169 -4.68 -27.25 7.72
N LYS A 170 -4.75 -26.16 6.96
CA LYS A 170 -4.72 -24.78 7.45
C LYS A 170 -6.05 -24.06 7.17
N SER A 171 -7.13 -24.82 7.07
CA SER A 171 -8.45 -24.28 6.76
C SER A 171 -9.05 -23.69 8.02
N ALA A 172 -9.64 -22.50 7.91
CA ALA A 172 -10.49 -21.97 8.97
C ALA A 172 -11.77 -22.81 9.09
N GLU A 173 -12.37 -22.77 10.27
CA GLU A 173 -13.54 -23.55 10.64
C GLU A 173 -14.80 -22.68 10.76
N GLU A 174 -15.95 -23.26 10.48
CA GLU A 174 -17.22 -22.52 10.56
C GLU A 174 -17.61 -22.19 12.01
N GLY A 175 -17.33 -23.09 12.95
CA GLY A 175 -17.90 -23.06 14.30
C GLY A 175 -17.02 -22.47 15.41
N ASN A 176 -15.70 -22.64 15.36
CA ASN A 176 -14.77 -22.16 16.40
C ASN A 176 -13.99 -20.91 16.00
N ASP A 177 -14.00 -20.54 14.72
CA ASP A 177 -13.43 -19.28 14.28
C ASP A 177 -14.52 -18.22 14.18
N SER A 178 -14.18 -16.98 14.50
CA SER A 178 -15.07 -15.83 14.41
C SER A 178 -14.37 -14.72 13.67
N VAL A 179 -15.15 -13.95 12.90
CA VAL A 179 -14.70 -12.75 12.20
C VAL A 179 -15.76 -11.67 12.42
N THR A 180 -15.35 -10.50 12.87
CA THR A 180 -16.23 -9.38 13.21
C THR A 180 -15.64 -8.08 12.68
N GLU A 181 -16.49 -7.22 12.12
CA GLU A 181 -16.16 -5.82 11.82
C GLU A 181 -16.37 -4.97 13.08
N ASN A 182 -15.39 -4.15 13.44
CA ASN A 182 -15.42 -3.25 14.59
C ASN A 182 -15.99 -1.87 14.18
N ASP A 183 -16.47 -1.11 15.16
CA ASP A 183 -17.07 0.22 14.93
C ASP A 183 -16.07 1.26 14.38
N ASP A 184 -14.78 1.03 14.51
CA ASP A 184 -13.71 1.90 14.02
C ASP A 184 -13.26 1.56 12.57
N GLY A 185 -13.93 0.61 11.92
CA GLY A 185 -13.62 0.13 10.57
C GLY A 185 -12.50 -0.92 10.52
N THR A 186 -11.91 -1.30 11.65
CA THR A 186 -11.01 -2.46 11.71
C THR A 186 -11.79 -3.77 11.76
N TRP A 187 -11.11 -4.89 11.54
CA TRP A 187 -11.72 -6.22 11.63
C TRP A 187 -10.94 -7.07 12.62
N SER A 188 -11.66 -7.85 13.43
CA SER A 188 -11.09 -8.79 14.39
C SER A 188 -11.46 -10.22 14.02
N ALA A 189 -10.51 -11.13 14.16
CA ALA A 189 -10.76 -12.55 14.05
C ALA A 189 -10.16 -13.29 15.23
N SER A 190 -10.87 -14.30 15.70
CA SER A 190 -10.44 -15.14 16.82
C SER A 190 -10.74 -16.60 16.50
N GLY A 191 -9.90 -17.50 16.96
CA GLY A 191 -10.10 -18.91 16.72
C GLY A 191 -9.30 -19.80 17.65
N PHE A 192 -9.32 -21.08 17.36
CA PHE A 192 -8.60 -22.08 18.12
C PHE A 192 -8.06 -23.16 17.20
N THR A 193 -6.75 -23.36 17.24
CA THR A 193 -6.07 -24.33 16.40
C THR A 193 -5.08 -25.20 17.18
N GLY A 194 -4.66 -26.33 16.58
CA GLY A 194 -3.74 -27.24 17.24
C GLY A 194 -3.55 -28.61 16.60
N ASN A 195 -2.79 -29.49 17.27
CA ASN A 195 -2.45 -30.85 16.83
C ASN A 195 -1.79 -30.91 15.43
N GLY A 196 -1.02 -29.89 15.08
CA GLY A 196 -0.37 -29.74 13.78
C GLY A 196 -1.31 -29.26 12.66
N TYR A 197 -2.52 -28.83 13.00
CA TYR A 197 -3.42 -28.08 12.13
C TYR A 197 -3.20 -26.58 12.29
N GLY A 198 -3.81 -25.84 11.38
CA GLY A 198 -3.83 -24.39 11.42
C GLY A 198 -5.13 -23.84 10.88
N ASP A 199 -5.29 -22.53 11.01
CA ASP A 199 -6.44 -21.80 10.51
C ASP A 199 -5.93 -20.68 9.59
N GLY A 200 -6.63 -20.47 8.48
CA GLY A 200 -6.19 -19.59 7.40
C GLY A 200 -7.23 -18.52 7.10
N PHE A 201 -6.79 -17.28 6.95
CA PHE A 201 -7.65 -16.14 6.62
C PHE A 201 -7.01 -15.30 5.51
N GLU A 202 -7.84 -14.76 4.65
CA GLU A 202 -7.51 -13.63 3.77
C GLU A 202 -7.95 -12.34 4.45
N PHE A 203 -7.16 -11.27 4.31
CA PHE A 203 -7.55 -9.96 4.82
C PHE A 203 -7.06 -8.81 3.93
N GLU A 204 -7.77 -7.69 3.99
CA GLU A 204 -7.40 -6.43 3.34
C GLU A 204 -6.61 -5.53 4.30
N GLY A 205 -5.71 -4.71 3.77
CA GLY A 205 -4.89 -3.79 4.56
C GLY A 205 -3.82 -4.50 5.39
N GLU A 206 -3.49 -3.96 6.57
CA GLU A 206 -2.36 -4.40 7.39
C GLU A 206 -2.80 -5.20 8.63
N LEU A 207 -1.94 -6.13 9.06
CA LEU A 207 -2.07 -6.79 10.36
C LEU A 207 -1.61 -5.82 11.45
N LYS A 208 -2.52 -5.42 12.34
CA LYS A 208 -2.25 -4.43 13.39
C LYS A 208 -1.81 -5.06 14.70
N ALA A 209 -2.49 -6.14 15.09
CA ALA A 209 -2.30 -6.78 16.37
C ALA A 209 -2.49 -8.30 16.28
N PHE A 210 -1.77 -9.04 17.12
CA PHE A 210 -1.88 -10.49 17.19
C PHE A 210 -1.57 -10.99 18.62
N THR A 211 -2.41 -11.88 19.12
CA THR A 211 -2.26 -12.51 20.44
C THR A 211 -2.59 -14.00 20.33
N PRO A 212 -1.85 -14.88 21.02
CA PRO A 212 -0.77 -14.60 21.97
C PRO A 212 0.56 -14.26 21.29
N ASN A 213 1.36 -13.45 21.97
CA ASN A 213 2.72 -13.10 21.53
C ASN A 213 3.76 -14.20 21.83
N SER A 214 3.37 -15.27 22.51
CA SER A 214 4.26 -16.36 22.91
C SER A 214 3.52 -17.69 22.97
N GLY A 215 4.27 -18.79 22.83
CA GLY A 215 3.75 -20.15 22.87
C GLY A 215 4.17 -20.98 21.65
N ASP A 216 3.69 -22.21 21.59
CA ASP A 216 3.97 -23.15 20.50
C ASP A 216 3.12 -22.82 19.25
N LEU A 217 3.35 -21.66 18.64
CA LEU A 217 2.63 -21.21 17.46
C LEU A 217 3.59 -20.75 16.36
N LYS A 218 3.18 -20.92 15.11
CA LYS A 218 3.84 -20.42 13.91
C LYS A 218 2.86 -19.55 13.17
N LEU A 219 3.23 -18.29 12.98
CA LEU A 219 2.44 -17.31 12.26
C LEU A 219 3.04 -17.12 10.87
N LEU A 220 2.27 -17.41 9.83
CA LEU A 220 2.70 -17.15 8.45
C LEU A 220 1.90 -15.99 7.89
N LEU A 221 2.61 -14.94 7.46
CA LEU A 221 2.06 -13.84 6.68
C LEU A 221 2.53 -13.97 5.24
N ASN A 222 1.60 -14.16 4.31
CA ASN A 222 1.86 -14.41 2.90
C ASN A 222 2.85 -15.55 2.65
N GLY A 223 2.77 -16.61 3.49
CA GLY A 223 3.65 -17.78 3.43
C GLY A 223 5.04 -17.57 4.04
N LYS A 224 5.36 -16.38 4.56
CA LYS A 224 6.58 -16.11 5.33
C LYS A 224 6.29 -16.18 6.82
N GLU A 225 7.12 -16.90 7.56
CA GLU A 225 7.05 -16.93 9.03
C GLU A 225 7.43 -15.56 9.60
N VAL A 226 6.59 -15.04 10.50
CA VAL A 226 6.76 -13.75 11.19
C VAL A 226 6.61 -13.94 12.71
N SER A 227 7.19 -13.04 13.51
CA SER A 227 7.04 -13.11 14.97
C SER A 227 5.75 -12.39 15.38
N PRO A 228 4.89 -12.98 16.23
CA PRO A 228 3.78 -12.27 16.85
C PRO A 228 4.19 -10.98 17.57
N ASP A 229 5.38 -10.96 18.18
CA ASP A 229 5.95 -9.77 18.86
C ASP A 229 6.20 -8.58 17.93
N ASP A 230 6.19 -8.78 16.60
CA ASP A 230 6.33 -7.70 15.63
C ASP A 230 5.03 -6.85 15.54
N PHE A 231 3.95 -7.30 16.16
CA PHE A 231 2.62 -6.68 16.12
C PHE A 231 2.17 -6.21 17.51
N GLY A 232 1.21 -5.27 17.55
CA GLY A 232 0.62 -4.83 18.81
C GLY A 232 -0.13 -5.96 19.52
N ASP A 233 -0.33 -5.82 20.82
CA ASP A 233 -1.26 -6.70 21.54
C ASP A 233 -2.70 -6.27 21.20
N VAL A 234 -3.61 -7.24 21.10
CA VAL A 234 -5.04 -6.95 21.00
C VAL A 234 -5.46 -6.34 22.34
N SER A 235 -5.47 -5.02 22.42
CA SER A 235 -5.83 -4.32 23.64
C SER A 235 -7.31 -4.62 23.94
N SER A 236 -7.55 -5.46 24.93
CA SER A 236 -8.85 -5.54 25.58
C SER A 236 -9.09 -4.17 26.22
N ASP A 237 -9.89 -3.33 25.55
CA ASP A 237 -10.33 -2.06 26.10
C ASP A 237 -11.27 -2.35 27.28
N SER A 238 -10.69 -2.69 28.43
CA SER A 238 -11.40 -2.65 29.70
C SER A 238 -11.35 -1.19 30.15
N SER A 239 -12.34 -0.42 29.72
CA SER A 239 -12.66 0.84 30.38
C SER A 239 -12.95 0.53 31.86
N SER A 240 -11.95 0.72 32.71
CA SER A 240 -12.12 0.80 34.15
C SER A 240 -12.11 2.25 34.56
N ASP A 241 -13.14 2.96 34.08
CA ASP A 241 -13.55 4.20 34.71
C ASP A 241 -14.06 3.85 36.11
N SER A 242 -13.26 4.21 37.11
CA SER A 242 -13.75 4.38 38.46
C SER A 242 -13.00 5.55 39.06
N ASP A 243 -13.37 6.73 38.56
CA ASP A 243 -13.31 7.94 39.36
C ASP A 243 -14.08 7.69 40.66
N SER A 244 -13.36 7.65 41.77
CA SER A 244 -13.94 7.91 43.07
C SER A 244 -12.99 8.82 43.81
N ASP A 245 -13.29 10.11 43.62
CA ASP A 245 -12.94 11.20 44.51
C ASP A 245 -13.04 10.76 45.97
N SER A 246 -11.97 10.96 46.74
CA SER A 246 -12.13 11.70 47.98
C SER A 246 -10.81 12.27 48.44
N SER A 247 -10.74 13.59 48.33
CA SER A 247 -9.75 14.48 48.90
C SER A 247 -9.63 14.36 50.43
N SER A 248 -8.38 14.35 50.88
CA SER A 248 -7.81 15.10 52.01
C SER A 248 -8.33 14.90 53.46
N SER A 249 -7.45 14.24 54.23
CA SER A 249 -6.67 14.82 55.35
C SER A 249 -7.16 14.77 56.80
N SER A 250 -6.15 14.56 57.66
CA SER A 250 -6.06 14.76 59.13
C SER A 250 -6.76 13.68 59.98
N SER A 251 -6.23 13.17 61.09
CA SER A 251 -5.04 13.48 61.90
C SER A 251 -4.81 12.31 62.87
N SER A 252 -3.53 12.00 63.15
CA SER A 252 -2.96 11.42 64.38
C SER A 252 -3.85 10.60 65.34
N SER A 253 -3.46 9.35 65.62
CA SER A 253 -3.02 8.95 66.97
C SER A 253 -2.37 7.57 67.04
N SER A 254 -1.43 7.53 67.98
CA SER A 254 -0.57 6.46 68.47
C SER A 254 -1.26 5.14 68.81
N GLY A 255 -0.52 4.02 68.67
CA GLY A 255 -0.48 3.00 69.72
C GLY A 255 -0.77 1.56 69.32
N SER A 256 0.32 0.79 69.20
CA SER A 256 0.51 -0.57 69.72
C SER A 256 -0.22 -1.77 69.10
N ASN A 257 0.62 -2.73 68.68
CA ASN A 257 0.49 -4.18 68.90
C ASN A 257 -0.79 -4.89 68.42
N GLU A 258 -0.69 -5.66 67.35
CA GLU A 258 -0.63 -7.14 67.40
C GLU A 258 -0.73 -7.71 65.98
N SER A 259 0.19 -8.61 65.65
CA SER A 259 0.13 -9.40 64.44
C SER A 259 -1.04 -10.39 64.56
N HIS A 260 -2.14 -10.13 63.86
CA HIS A 260 -3.18 -11.13 63.65
C HIS A 260 -3.49 -11.28 62.16
N ILE A 261 -3.44 -12.54 61.72
CA ILE A 261 -3.67 -13.02 60.37
C ILE A 261 -5.18 -13.21 60.20
N GLY A 262 -5.77 -12.56 59.21
CA GLY A 262 -6.97 -13.05 58.53
C GLY A 262 -8.30 -12.35 58.84
N GLY A 263 -9.12 -12.26 57.80
CA GLY A 263 -10.56 -12.02 57.89
C GLY A 263 -10.99 -10.63 57.44
N GLY A 264 -11.17 -10.43 56.13
CA GLY A 264 -11.88 -9.26 55.61
C GLY A 264 -13.32 -9.18 56.14
N GLU A 265 -13.84 -7.96 56.23
CA GLU A 265 -15.20 -7.69 56.65
C GLU A 265 -16.20 -8.33 55.66
N GLY A 266 -17.05 -9.25 56.14
CA GLY A 266 -18.14 -9.80 55.32
C GLY A 266 -18.70 -11.19 55.65
N TYR A 267 -18.07 -11.98 56.54
CA TYR A 267 -18.57 -13.34 56.83
C TYR A 267 -19.32 -13.43 58.16
N SER A 268 -20.64 -13.31 58.11
CA SER A 268 -21.54 -13.55 59.25
C SER A 268 -21.96 -15.01 59.40
N ASN A 269 -21.07 -15.97 59.13
CA ASN A 269 -21.31 -17.41 59.40
C ASN A 269 -20.01 -18.13 59.73
N VAL A 270 -19.71 -18.26 61.03
CA VAL A 270 -18.74 -19.25 61.54
C VAL A 270 -19.53 -20.46 62.06
N VAL A 271 -19.23 -21.63 61.49
CA VAL A 271 -19.71 -22.93 61.98
C VAL A 271 -18.81 -23.35 63.14
N PRO A 272 -19.32 -23.75 64.32
CA PRO A 272 -18.46 -24.33 65.35
C PRO A 272 -18.10 -25.78 65.00
N GLU A 273 -16.80 -26.12 65.06
CA GLU A 273 -16.35 -27.50 65.05
C GLU A 273 -16.86 -28.25 66.30
N SER A 274 -17.29 -29.50 66.11
CA SER A 274 -17.44 -30.50 67.16
C SER A 274 -16.28 -31.49 67.07
#